data_AF-A0A5C8QCH9-F1
#
_entry.id   AF-A0A5C8QCH9-F1
#
_cell.length_a   1.000
_cell.length_b   1.000
_cell.length_c   1.000
_cell.angle_alpha   90.00
_cell.angle_beta   90.00
_cell.angle_gamma   90.00
#
_symmetry.space_group_name_H-M   'P 1'
#
loop_
_entity.id
_entity.type
_entity.pdbx_description
1 polymer ?
#
loop_
_entity_poly.entity_id
_entity_poly.type
_entity_poly.pdbx_seq_one_letter_code
_entity_poly.pdbx_strand_id
1 'polypeptide(L)'
;MEIAKIVLEYLKVVIWPSIVIVGGYAMREHLATLFGRIQAISTPAGDLEFAADVNHLHDAALEAAVDTEAEAATLTHPLSHSEPPDAQEAFVVLREVAETAPEAAIMAAWRRVELRLAEAHAVVEGAPTGTQQARRVFPVTPRRWIDQIVAAGLDADIADIVSELITLRNRAAHSADISGISALEYVESCAVVWELLGRFLDSYRGTSLVSRSASDI
;
A
#
# COMPACT_ATOMS: atom_id res chain seq x y z
N MET A 1 63.31 -40.86 -8.65
CA MET A 1 62.49 -40.29 -7.54
C MET A 1 62.31 -38.77 -7.63
N GLU A 2 63.03 -38.05 -8.49
CA GLU A 2 62.93 -36.59 -8.60
C GLU A 2 61.67 -36.13 -9.36
N ILE A 3 61.24 -36.88 -10.38
CA ILE A 3 60.05 -36.58 -11.18
C ILE A 3 58.78 -36.52 -10.29
N ALA A 4 58.66 -37.43 -9.31
CA ALA A 4 57.53 -37.44 -8.39
C ALA A 4 57.47 -36.20 -7.48
N LYS A 5 58.63 -35.62 -7.13
CA LYS A 5 58.71 -34.40 -6.32
C LYS A 5 58.33 -33.17 -7.14
N ILE A 6 58.80 -33.09 -8.38
CA ILE A 6 58.47 -31.99 -9.29
C ILE A 6 56.97 -31.96 -9.59
N VAL A 7 56.37 -33.11 -9.88
CA VAL A 7 54.91 -33.21 -10.11
C VAL A 7 54.13 -32.77 -8.88
N LEU A 8 54.60 -33.10 -7.68
CA LEU A 8 53.95 -32.70 -6.42
C LEU A 8 54.01 -31.18 -6.19
N GLU A 9 55.14 -30.54 -6.51
CA GLU A 9 55.28 -29.09 -6.38
C GLU A 9 54.40 -28.34 -7.39
N TYR A 10 54.35 -28.78 -8.65
CA TYR A 10 53.43 -28.19 -9.63
C TYR A 10 51.96 -28.37 -9.25
N LEU A 11 51.58 -29.54 -8.73
CA LEU A 11 50.21 -29.78 -8.25
C LEU A 11 49.84 -28.79 -7.14
N LYS A 12 50.71 -28.58 -6.17
CA LYS A 12 50.47 -27.67 -5.04
C LYS A 12 50.31 -26.21 -5.47
N VAL A 13 51.07 -25.78 -6.49
CA VAL A 13 50.95 -24.43 -7.06
C VAL A 13 49.65 -24.24 -7.83
N VAL A 14 49.15 -25.29 -8.51
CA VAL A 14 47.93 -25.23 -9.34
C VAL A 14 46.64 -25.41 -8.53
N ILE A 15 46.69 -26.15 -7.42
CA ILE A 15 45.51 -26.41 -6.57
C ILE A 15 44.85 -25.11 -6.10
N TRP A 16 45.62 -24.12 -5.65
CA TRP A 16 45.05 -22.90 -5.07
C TRP A 16 44.33 -22.01 -6.11
N PRO A 17 44.92 -21.69 -7.29
CA PRO A 17 44.21 -21.07 -8.39
C PRO A 17 42.98 -21.86 -8.85
N SER A 18 43.08 -23.20 -8.92
CA SER A 18 41.94 -24.04 -9.29
C SER A 18 40.78 -23.93 -8.29
N ILE A 19 41.07 -23.91 -6.98
CA ILE A 19 40.04 -23.71 -5.95
C ILE A 19 39.43 -22.31 -6.06
N VAL A 20 40.23 -21.26 -6.28
CA VAL A 20 39.73 -19.89 -6.45
C VAL A 20 38.83 -19.78 -7.68
N ILE A 21 39.24 -20.38 -8.80
CA ILE A 21 38.46 -20.39 -10.05
C ILE A 21 37.17 -21.18 -9.85
N VAL A 22 37.24 -22.42 -9.35
CA VAL A 22 36.06 -23.28 -9.15
C VAL A 22 35.10 -22.67 -8.12
N GLY A 23 35.62 -22.14 -7.01
CA GLY A 23 34.84 -21.45 -5.99
C GLY A 23 34.20 -20.18 -6.52
N GLY A 24 34.93 -19.39 -7.32
CA GLY A 24 34.38 -18.22 -8.01
C GLY A 24 33.29 -18.56 -9.02
N TYR A 25 33.44 -19.64 -9.78
CA TYR A 25 32.42 -20.09 -10.73
C TYR A 25 31.19 -20.69 -10.05
N ALA A 26 31.34 -21.48 -9.00
CA ALA A 26 30.22 -22.00 -8.22
C ALA A 26 29.46 -20.87 -7.50
N MET A 27 30.19 -19.89 -6.96
CA MET A 27 29.60 -18.70 -6.36
C MET A 27 28.91 -17.82 -7.41
N ARG A 28 29.45 -17.70 -8.64
CA ARG A 28 28.81 -16.94 -9.72
C ARG A 28 27.41 -17.45 -10.03
N GLU A 29 27.18 -18.76 -10.01
CA GLU A 29 25.87 -19.34 -10.32
C GLU A 29 24.85 -19.08 -9.19
N HIS A 30 25.31 -19.02 -7.94
CA HIS A 30 24.48 -18.64 -6.78
C HIS A 30 24.30 -17.12 -6.63
N LEU A 31 25.29 -16.32 -7.04
CA LEU A 31 25.19 -14.87 -7.06
C LEU A 31 24.33 -14.40 -8.24
N ALA A 32 24.37 -15.06 -9.41
CA ALA A 32 23.54 -14.67 -10.55
C ALA A 32 22.03 -14.85 -10.29
N THR A 33 21.64 -15.86 -9.50
CA THR A 33 20.23 -16.04 -9.10
C THR A 33 19.79 -15.03 -8.04
N LEU A 34 20.70 -14.58 -7.16
CA LEU A 34 20.43 -13.53 -6.18
C LEU A 34 20.45 -12.12 -6.80
N PHE A 35 21.39 -11.84 -7.70
CA PHE A 35 21.46 -10.59 -8.46
C PHE A 35 20.32 -10.47 -9.47
N GLY A 36 19.79 -11.57 -10.01
CA GLY A 36 18.58 -11.54 -10.83
C GLY A 36 17.35 -10.96 -10.12
N ARG A 37 17.30 -10.99 -8.77
CA ARG A 37 16.24 -10.37 -7.95
C ARG A 37 16.51 -8.91 -7.58
N ILE A 38 17.75 -8.46 -7.64
CA ILE A 38 18.14 -7.07 -7.34
C ILE A 38 18.33 -6.25 -8.63
N GLN A 39 18.47 -6.91 -9.79
CA GLN A 39 18.97 -6.33 -11.04
C GLN A 39 18.07 -6.63 -12.25
N ALA A 40 16.78 -6.92 -12.05
CA ALA A 40 15.75 -6.72 -13.06
C ALA A 40 15.09 -5.35 -12.79
N ILE A 41 15.87 -4.27 -12.74
CA ILE A 41 15.89 -3.23 -13.81
C ILE A 41 14.48 -2.92 -14.29
N SER A 42 13.71 -2.32 -13.40
CA SER A 42 12.73 -1.30 -13.74
C SER A 42 13.42 -0.24 -14.61
N THR A 43 12.76 0.23 -15.66
CA THR A 43 13.27 1.35 -16.44
C THR A 43 13.57 2.55 -15.51
N PRO A 44 14.83 3.04 -15.42
CA PRO A 44 15.28 3.98 -14.37
C PRO A 44 14.53 5.31 -14.29
N ALA A 45 13.78 5.67 -15.33
CA ALA A 45 12.97 6.88 -15.36
C ALA A 45 11.58 6.66 -14.74
N GLY A 46 10.89 5.57 -15.07
CA GLY A 46 9.48 5.36 -14.67
C GLY A 46 9.31 4.95 -13.21
N ASP A 47 10.14 4.04 -12.71
CA ASP A 47 10.07 3.55 -11.33
C ASP A 47 10.60 4.58 -10.32
N LEU A 48 11.57 5.40 -10.73
CA LEU A 48 12.07 6.50 -9.89
C LEU A 48 11.00 7.58 -9.70
N GLU A 49 10.31 7.98 -10.79
CA GLU A 49 9.19 8.92 -10.72
C GLU A 49 8.02 8.34 -9.92
N PHE A 50 7.71 7.05 -10.10
CA PHE A 50 6.67 6.40 -9.31
C PHE A 50 7.04 6.32 -7.83
N ALA A 51 8.27 5.94 -7.49
CA ALA A 51 8.73 5.89 -6.10
C ALA A 51 8.71 7.28 -5.44
N ALA A 52 9.14 8.32 -6.16
CA ALA A 52 9.08 9.69 -5.64
C ALA A 52 7.64 10.14 -5.35
N ASP A 53 6.71 9.87 -6.27
CA ASP A 53 5.30 10.22 -6.09
C ASP A 53 4.65 9.42 -4.95
N VAL A 54 4.97 8.13 -4.81
CA VAL A 54 4.45 7.30 -3.71
C VAL A 54 4.98 7.76 -2.37
N ASN A 55 6.27 8.10 -2.26
CA ASN A 55 6.85 8.61 -1.02
C ASN A 55 6.19 9.92 -0.60
N HIS A 56 6.00 10.85 -1.55
CA HIS A 56 5.30 12.11 -1.28
C HIS A 56 3.88 11.88 -0.79
N LEU A 57 3.15 10.97 -1.45
CA LEU A 57 1.80 10.57 -1.03
C LEU A 57 1.79 9.94 0.36
N HIS A 58 2.79 9.10 0.68
CA HIS A 58 2.91 8.44 1.97
C HIS A 58 3.13 9.44 3.10
N ASP A 59 4.04 10.38 2.90
CA ASP A 59 4.30 11.46 3.85
C ASP A 59 3.03 12.31 4.08
N ALA A 60 2.31 12.68 3.02
CA ALA A 60 1.06 13.41 3.12
C ALA A 60 -0.03 12.63 3.88
N ALA A 61 -0.12 11.30 3.66
CA ALA A 61 -1.06 10.45 4.39
C ALA A 61 -0.75 10.39 5.89
N LEU A 62 0.54 10.29 6.25
CA LEU A 62 0.96 10.31 7.65
C LEU A 62 0.70 11.66 8.31
N GLU A 63 0.97 12.77 7.61
CA GLU A 63 0.68 14.12 8.12
C GLU A 63 -0.81 14.30 8.41
N ALA A 64 -1.68 13.93 7.48
CA ALA A 64 -3.14 13.98 7.68
C ALA A 64 -3.62 13.11 8.87
N ALA A 65 -2.98 11.97 9.11
CA ALA A 65 -3.27 11.12 10.26
C ALA A 65 -2.89 11.78 11.59
N VAL A 66 -1.74 12.45 11.63
CA VAL A 66 -1.28 13.19 12.82
C VAL A 66 -2.18 14.39 13.11
N ASP A 67 -2.54 15.16 12.08
CA ASP A 67 -3.40 16.35 12.24
C ASP A 67 -4.79 15.96 12.75
N THR A 68 -5.36 14.88 12.22
CA THR A 68 -6.64 14.33 12.70
C THR A 68 -6.55 13.87 14.16
N GLU A 69 -5.43 13.26 14.58
CA GLU A 69 -5.22 12.83 15.97
C GLU A 69 -5.04 14.00 16.92
N ALA A 70 -4.36 15.06 16.50
CA ALA A 70 -4.21 16.29 17.26
C ALA A 70 -5.56 16.99 17.47
N GLU A 71 -6.43 16.99 16.45
CA GLU A 71 -7.78 17.56 16.55
C GLU A 71 -8.67 16.70 17.48
N ALA A 72 -8.62 15.38 17.35
CA ALA A 72 -9.37 14.44 18.20
C ALA A 72 -8.93 14.46 19.67
N ALA A 73 -7.65 14.70 19.96
CA ALA A 73 -7.13 14.80 21.33
C ALA A 73 -7.74 15.96 22.14
N THR A 74 -8.39 16.93 21.47
CA THR A 74 -9.06 18.06 22.10
C THR A 74 -10.50 17.72 22.53
N LEU A 75 -11.08 16.61 22.06
CA LEU A 75 -12.42 16.13 22.39
C LEU A 75 -12.33 14.74 23.03
N THR A 76 -12.38 14.69 24.36
CA THR A 76 -12.29 13.44 25.12
C THR A 76 -13.47 12.51 24.82
N HIS A 77 -13.27 11.49 23.98
CA HIS A 77 -14.10 10.28 24.00
C HIS A 77 -13.32 9.06 23.52
N PRO A 78 -13.08 8.04 24.36
CA PRO A 78 -12.61 6.74 23.89
C PRO A 78 -13.84 5.96 23.42
N LEU A 79 -14.14 6.00 22.12
CA LEU A 79 -15.03 5.01 21.53
C LEU A 79 -14.16 3.93 20.90
N SER A 80 -14.01 2.86 21.67
CA SER A 80 -13.52 1.57 21.23
C SER A 80 -14.39 1.09 20.06
N HIS A 81 -13.86 1.11 18.84
CA HIS A 81 -14.49 0.43 17.72
C HIS A 81 -13.93 -0.97 17.58
N SER A 82 -14.82 -1.94 17.79
CA SER A 82 -14.69 -3.29 17.29
C SER A 82 -14.78 -3.26 15.76
N GLU A 83 -13.72 -2.84 15.08
CA GLU A 83 -13.52 -3.16 13.67
C GLU A 83 -13.36 -4.69 13.55
N PRO A 84 -13.92 -5.34 12.51
CA PRO A 84 -13.61 -6.74 12.29
C PRO A 84 -12.08 -6.86 12.07
N PRO A 85 -11.38 -7.69 12.85
CA PRO A 85 -9.91 -7.85 12.78
C PRO A 85 -9.41 -8.17 11.36
N ASP A 86 -10.29 -8.73 10.53
CA ASP A 86 -10.09 -9.09 9.12
C ASP A 86 -9.62 -7.93 8.22
N ALA A 87 -10.02 -6.67 8.49
CA ALA A 87 -9.68 -5.54 7.61
C ALA A 87 -8.22 -5.10 7.74
N GLN A 88 -7.71 -4.98 8.97
CA GLN A 88 -6.31 -4.58 9.23
C GLN A 88 -5.34 -5.74 8.96
N GLU A 89 -5.75 -6.97 9.30
CA GLU A 89 -5.02 -8.19 8.93
C GLU A 89 -4.84 -8.29 7.41
N ALA A 90 -5.82 -7.84 6.63
CA ALA A 90 -5.70 -7.87 5.20
C ALA A 90 -4.60 -6.94 4.65
N PHE A 91 -4.37 -5.76 5.24
CA PHE A 91 -3.25 -4.91 4.84
C PHE A 91 -1.90 -5.53 5.22
N VAL A 92 -1.82 -6.26 6.34
CA VAL A 92 -0.61 -7.02 6.70
C VAL A 92 -0.27 -8.04 5.61
N VAL A 93 -1.25 -8.81 5.15
CA VAL A 93 -1.05 -9.77 4.05
C VAL A 93 -0.60 -9.06 2.77
N LEU A 94 -1.17 -7.90 2.45
CA LEU A 94 -0.79 -7.15 1.25
C LEU A 94 0.65 -6.61 1.28
N ARG A 95 1.21 -6.34 2.47
CA ARG A 95 2.65 -5.99 2.60
C ARG A 95 3.54 -7.14 2.14
N GLU A 96 3.20 -8.37 2.51
CA GLU A 96 3.94 -9.56 2.05
C GLU A 96 3.79 -9.79 0.54
N VAL A 97 2.60 -9.50 0.00
CA VAL A 97 2.34 -9.61 -1.44
C VAL A 97 3.11 -8.54 -2.23
N ALA A 98 3.33 -7.34 -1.69
CA ALA A 98 4.02 -6.25 -2.38
C ALA A 98 5.44 -6.65 -2.85
N GLU A 99 6.13 -7.48 -2.09
CA GLU A 99 7.47 -7.97 -2.46
C GLU A 99 7.47 -8.94 -3.65
N THR A 100 6.38 -9.68 -3.85
CA THR A 100 6.31 -10.79 -4.82
C THR A 100 5.42 -10.50 -6.02
N ALA A 101 4.44 -9.60 -5.85
CA ALA A 101 3.47 -9.19 -6.86
C ALA A 101 3.02 -7.72 -6.60
N PRO A 102 3.89 -6.73 -6.90
CA PRO A 102 3.67 -5.32 -6.56
C PRO A 102 2.39 -4.75 -7.16
N GLU A 103 2.09 -5.03 -8.43
CA GLU A 103 0.88 -4.54 -9.09
C GLU A 103 -0.38 -5.12 -8.44
N ALA A 104 -0.34 -6.41 -8.07
CA ALA A 104 -1.44 -7.08 -7.41
C ALA A 104 -1.70 -6.50 -6.01
N ALA A 105 -0.64 -6.20 -5.27
CA ALA A 105 -0.72 -5.55 -3.95
C ALA A 105 -1.35 -4.16 -4.05
N ILE A 106 -0.89 -3.33 -5.00
CA ILE A 106 -1.44 -1.98 -5.26
C ILE A 106 -2.94 -2.05 -5.60
N MET A 107 -3.32 -2.95 -6.53
CA MET A 107 -4.71 -3.09 -6.95
C MET A 107 -5.62 -3.58 -5.82
N ALA A 108 -5.14 -4.53 -5.02
CA ALA A 108 -5.89 -5.08 -3.89
C ALA A 108 -5.98 -4.12 -2.70
N ALA A 109 -4.97 -3.29 -2.46
CA ALA A 109 -4.98 -2.22 -1.47
C ALA A 109 -5.96 -1.11 -1.89
N TRP A 110 -5.87 -0.62 -3.14
CA TRP A 110 -6.82 0.35 -3.68
C TRP A 110 -8.26 -0.14 -3.60
N ARG A 111 -8.50 -1.41 -3.94
CA ARG A 111 -9.85 -1.99 -3.92
C ARG A 111 -10.48 -1.89 -2.54
N ARG A 112 -9.70 -1.98 -1.47
CA ARG A 112 -10.19 -1.78 -0.10
C ARG A 112 -10.62 -0.32 0.08
N VAL A 113 -9.73 0.64 -0.16
CA VAL A 113 -10.06 2.07 -0.06
C VAL A 113 -11.33 2.41 -0.88
N GLU A 114 -11.46 1.88 -2.10
CA GLU A 114 -12.64 2.05 -2.94
C GLU A 114 -13.93 1.50 -2.29
N LEU A 115 -13.87 0.33 -1.66
CA LEU A 115 -15.02 -0.25 -0.96
C LEU A 115 -15.41 0.57 0.27
N ARG A 116 -14.43 1.18 0.97
CA ARG A 116 -14.66 2.08 2.10
C ARG A 116 -15.24 3.42 1.67
N LEU A 117 -14.75 4.00 0.58
CA LEU A 117 -15.34 5.20 -0.03
C LEU A 117 -16.79 4.95 -0.46
N ALA A 118 -17.07 3.80 -1.07
CA ALA A 118 -18.43 3.42 -1.42
C ALA A 118 -19.34 3.28 -0.18
N GLU A 119 -18.81 2.77 0.93
CA GLU A 119 -19.54 2.73 2.21
C GLU A 119 -19.78 4.14 2.75
N ALA A 120 -18.75 4.99 2.80
CA ALA A 120 -18.85 6.36 3.25
C ALA A 120 -19.89 7.16 2.47
N HIS A 121 -19.86 7.06 1.14
CA HIS A 121 -20.86 7.66 0.26
C HIS A 121 -22.27 7.17 0.56
N ALA A 122 -22.47 5.85 0.68
CA ALA A 122 -23.79 5.28 0.98
C ALA A 122 -24.34 5.76 2.33
N VAL A 123 -23.48 5.93 3.34
CA VAL A 123 -23.86 6.49 4.65
C VAL A 123 -24.24 7.97 4.52
N VAL A 124 -23.47 8.77 3.76
CA VAL A 124 -23.75 10.19 3.53
C VAL A 124 -25.07 10.40 2.78
N GLU A 125 -25.34 9.60 1.74
CA GLU A 125 -26.62 9.63 1.01
C GLU A 125 -27.82 9.12 1.83
N GLY A 126 -27.59 8.53 3.01
CA GLY A 126 -28.64 7.97 3.86
C GLY A 126 -29.22 6.65 3.33
N ALA A 127 -28.48 5.93 2.49
CA ALA A 127 -28.91 4.63 1.97
C ALA A 127 -28.95 3.58 3.11
N PRO A 128 -30.00 2.73 3.17
CA PRO A 128 -30.11 1.74 4.23
C PRO A 128 -28.97 0.72 4.17
N THR A 129 -28.17 0.66 5.23
CA THR A 129 -26.96 -0.18 5.39
C THR A 129 -27.23 -1.70 5.41
N GLY A 130 -28.46 -2.14 5.09
CA GLY A 130 -28.91 -3.52 5.29
C GLY A 130 -29.25 -4.29 4.00
N THR A 131 -29.33 -3.64 2.84
CA THR A 131 -29.59 -4.37 1.60
C THR A 131 -28.26 -4.68 0.90
N GLN A 132 -27.82 -5.94 1.02
CA GLN A 132 -26.89 -6.62 0.11
C GLN A 132 -27.43 -6.67 -1.34
N GLN A 133 -28.25 -5.73 -1.74
CA GLN A 133 -28.99 -5.74 -2.98
C GLN A 133 -28.07 -5.18 -4.05
N ALA A 134 -27.23 -6.09 -4.54
CA ALA A 134 -26.45 -5.97 -5.75
C ALA A 134 -25.80 -4.59 -5.89
N ARG A 135 -24.61 -4.47 -5.29
CA ARG A 135 -23.54 -3.50 -5.60
C ARG A 135 -23.21 -3.56 -7.10
N ARG A 136 -24.18 -3.21 -7.95
CA ARG A 136 -23.92 -2.70 -9.29
C ARG A 136 -23.28 -1.37 -9.00
N VAL A 137 -21.96 -1.40 -8.89
CA VAL A 137 -21.13 -0.21 -9.07
C VAL A 137 -21.45 0.24 -10.49
N PHE A 138 -22.56 0.99 -10.64
CA PHE A 138 -22.75 1.86 -11.77
C PHE A 138 -21.52 2.77 -11.83
N PRO A 139 -21.09 3.23 -13.02
CA PRO A 139 -19.84 3.95 -13.19
C PRO A 139 -19.98 5.37 -12.65
N VAL A 140 -20.20 5.50 -11.34
CA VAL A 140 -19.93 6.71 -10.61
C VAL A 140 -18.45 6.62 -10.26
N THR A 141 -17.69 7.54 -10.82
CA THR A 141 -16.25 7.62 -10.61
C THR A 141 -15.98 7.88 -9.12
N PRO A 142 -15.01 7.21 -8.47
CA PRO A 142 -14.63 7.46 -7.08
C PRO A 142 -14.49 8.96 -6.74
N ARG A 143 -14.03 9.77 -7.70
CA ARG A 143 -13.99 11.24 -7.60
C ARG A 143 -15.32 11.90 -7.23
N ARG A 144 -16.44 11.47 -7.82
CA ARG A 144 -17.76 12.03 -7.48
C ARG A 144 -18.21 11.65 -6.07
N TRP A 145 -17.77 10.51 -5.57
CA TRP A 145 -18.05 10.13 -4.19
C TRP A 145 -17.28 11.02 -3.22
N ILE A 146 -16.01 11.29 -3.53
CA ILE A 146 -15.17 12.18 -2.73
C ILE A 146 -15.80 13.57 -2.60
N ASP A 147 -16.24 14.19 -3.71
CA ASP A 147 -16.87 15.52 -3.67
C ASP A 147 -18.06 15.59 -2.69
N GLN A 148 -18.89 14.55 -2.67
CA GLN A 148 -20.05 14.48 -1.78
C GLN A 148 -19.67 14.22 -0.33
N ILE A 149 -18.64 13.40 -0.11
CA ILE A 149 -18.13 13.07 1.21
C ILE A 149 -17.42 14.30 1.83
N VAL A 150 -16.68 15.08 1.03
CA VAL A 150 -16.11 16.38 1.45
C VAL A 150 -17.20 17.37 1.83
N ALA A 151 -18.27 17.47 1.03
CA ALA A 151 -19.42 18.30 1.38
C ALA A 151 -20.11 17.86 2.70
N ALA A 152 -19.93 16.59 3.10
CA ALA A 152 -20.42 16.03 4.35
C ALA A 152 -19.42 16.17 5.53
N GLY A 153 -18.26 16.80 5.30
CA GLY A 153 -17.29 17.13 6.35
C GLY A 153 -16.02 16.27 6.37
N LEU A 154 -15.71 15.53 5.30
CA LEU A 154 -14.37 14.96 5.16
C LEU A 154 -13.36 16.05 4.86
N ASP A 155 -12.18 15.94 5.47
CA ASP A 155 -11.05 16.82 5.22
C ASP A 155 -10.68 16.85 3.72
N ALA A 156 -10.42 18.05 3.21
CA ALA A 156 -9.99 18.27 1.84
C ALA A 156 -8.63 17.62 1.56
N ASP A 157 -7.73 17.59 2.54
CA ASP A 157 -6.39 17.00 2.39
C ASP A 157 -6.50 15.48 2.20
N ILE A 158 -7.42 14.82 2.92
CA ILE A 158 -7.72 13.38 2.74
C ILE A 158 -8.29 13.13 1.33
N ALA A 159 -9.14 14.02 0.83
CA ALA A 159 -9.71 13.92 -0.52
C ALA A 159 -8.64 14.05 -1.63
N ASP A 160 -7.64 14.91 -1.41
CA ASP A 160 -6.51 15.07 -2.32
C ASP A 160 -5.61 13.83 -2.32
N ILE A 161 -5.29 13.28 -1.14
CA ILE A 161 -4.54 12.02 -1.00
C ILE A 161 -5.25 10.86 -1.73
N VAL A 162 -6.58 10.75 -1.61
CA VAL A 162 -7.36 9.74 -2.35
C VAL A 162 -7.28 9.97 -3.86
N SER A 163 -7.29 11.22 -4.32
CA SER A 163 -7.17 11.56 -5.74
C SER A 163 -5.79 11.21 -6.31
N GLU A 164 -4.74 11.38 -5.51
CA GLU A 164 -3.38 10.95 -5.84
C GLU A 164 -3.26 9.42 -5.88
N LEU A 165 -3.84 8.71 -4.91
CA LEU A 165 -3.93 7.23 -4.93
C LEU A 165 -4.57 6.71 -6.23
N ILE A 166 -5.67 7.33 -6.69
CA ILE A 166 -6.32 6.97 -7.97
C ILE A 166 -5.33 7.14 -9.13
N THR A 167 -4.57 8.22 -9.12
CA THR A 167 -3.61 8.56 -10.18
C THR A 167 -2.45 7.57 -10.20
N LEU A 168 -1.90 7.23 -9.04
CA LEU A 168 -0.81 6.26 -8.92
C LEU A 168 -1.26 4.83 -9.23
N ARG A 169 -2.45 4.41 -8.80
CA ARG A 169 -3.06 3.15 -9.22
C ARG A 169 -3.20 3.06 -10.74
N ASN A 170 -3.69 4.14 -11.36
CA ASN A 170 -3.83 4.17 -12.82
C ASN A 170 -2.46 4.02 -13.49
N ARG A 171 -1.42 4.69 -12.98
CA ARG A 171 -0.07 4.53 -13.51
C ARG A 171 0.40 3.09 -13.36
N ALA A 172 0.26 2.53 -12.16
CA ALA A 172 0.63 1.16 -11.83
C ALA A 172 -0.04 0.12 -12.74
N ALA A 173 -1.32 0.31 -13.08
CA ALA A 173 -2.04 -0.60 -13.97
C ALA A 173 -1.54 -0.57 -15.44
N HIS A 174 -0.84 0.50 -15.84
CA HIS A 174 -0.32 0.67 -17.20
C HIS A 174 1.20 0.53 -17.30
N SER A 175 1.93 0.53 -16.17
CA SER A 175 3.37 0.34 -16.08
C SER A 175 3.70 -1.09 -15.64
N ALA A 176 4.66 -1.74 -16.30
CA ALA A 176 5.07 -3.11 -15.98
C ALA A 176 6.26 -3.19 -14.99
N ASP A 177 6.75 -2.04 -14.51
CA ASP A 177 8.03 -1.91 -13.81
C ASP A 177 7.83 -1.16 -12.48
N ILE A 178 7.18 -1.79 -11.50
CA ILE A 178 6.98 -1.22 -10.17
C ILE A 178 7.84 -1.98 -9.16
N SER A 179 8.66 -1.28 -8.38
CA SER A 179 9.42 -1.92 -7.31
C SER A 179 8.51 -2.41 -6.17
N GLY A 180 8.92 -3.51 -5.50
CA GLY A 180 8.22 -4.00 -4.31
C GLY A 180 8.20 -3.00 -3.15
N ILE A 181 9.22 -2.13 -3.06
CA ILE A 181 9.30 -1.06 -2.04
C ILE A 181 8.24 0.01 -2.32
N SER A 182 8.16 0.49 -3.56
CA SER A 182 7.15 1.48 -3.97
C SER A 182 5.74 0.92 -3.82
N ALA A 183 5.54 -0.38 -4.07
CA ALA A 183 4.26 -1.03 -3.83
C ALA A 183 3.92 -1.13 -2.32
N LEU A 184 4.91 -1.39 -1.47
CA LEU A 184 4.75 -1.43 -0.01
C LEU A 184 4.31 -0.06 0.52
N GLU A 185 5.01 1.01 0.15
CA GLU A 185 4.69 2.38 0.56
C GLU A 185 3.26 2.75 0.12
N TYR A 186 2.86 2.40 -1.10
CA TYR A 186 1.48 2.60 -1.58
C TYR A 186 0.45 1.82 -0.74
N VAL A 187 0.75 0.57 -0.38
CA VAL A 187 -0.11 -0.25 0.49
C VAL A 187 -0.25 0.39 1.87
N GLU A 188 0.82 0.97 2.41
CA GLU A 188 0.78 1.67 3.69
C GLU A 188 -0.03 2.96 3.62
N SER A 189 0.13 3.77 2.56
CA SER A 189 -0.70 4.95 2.34
C SER A 189 -2.19 4.59 2.23
N CYS A 190 -2.52 3.48 1.57
CA CYS A 190 -3.89 2.96 1.54
C CYS A 190 -4.43 2.58 2.92
N ALA A 191 -3.59 1.97 3.77
CA ALA A 191 -3.98 1.58 5.12
C ALA A 191 -4.27 2.81 6.00
N VAL A 192 -3.44 3.86 5.88
CA VAL A 192 -3.66 5.13 6.59
C VAL A 192 -4.96 5.80 6.13
N VAL A 193 -5.18 5.91 4.83
CA VAL A 193 -6.42 6.47 4.27
C VAL A 193 -7.65 5.65 4.67
N TRP A 194 -7.54 4.33 4.71
CA TRP A 194 -8.63 3.47 5.17
C TRP A 194 -9.05 3.80 6.61
N GLU A 195 -8.08 3.95 7.51
CA GLU A 195 -8.30 4.32 8.91
C GLU A 195 -8.94 5.71 9.03
N LEU A 196 -8.41 6.69 8.30
CA LEU A 196 -8.95 8.06 8.25
C LEU A 196 -10.42 8.09 7.79
N LEU A 197 -10.75 7.34 6.74
CA LEU A 197 -12.14 7.18 6.28
C LEU A 197 -13.02 6.48 7.32
N GLY A 198 -12.46 5.56 8.11
CA GLY A 198 -13.15 4.94 9.25
C GLY A 198 -13.51 5.94 10.32
N ARG A 199 -12.54 6.76 10.75
CA ARG A 199 -12.76 7.82 11.74
C ARG A 199 -13.82 8.83 11.28
N PHE A 200 -13.76 9.24 10.01
CA PHE A 200 -14.80 10.09 9.42
C PHE A 200 -16.19 9.44 9.53
N LEU A 201 -16.31 8.16 9.15
CA LEU A 201 -17.57 7.43 9.21
C LEU A 201 -18.14 7.35 10.63
N ASP A 202 -17.29 7.13 11.62
CA ASP A 202 -17.69 7.03 13.02
C ASP A 202 -18.15 8.40 13.56
N SER A 203 -17.41 9.47 13.24
CA SER A 203 -17.80 10.85 13.56
C SER A 203 -19.13 11.26 12.91
N TYR A 204 -19.33 10.94 11.62
CA TYR A 204 -20.55 11.26 10.88
C TYR A 204 -21.77 10.49 11.41
N ARG A 205 -21.59 9.20 11.75
CA ARG A 205 -22.64 8.38 12.38
C ARG A 205 -23.00 8.92 13.77
N GLY A 206 -22.01 9.33 14.58
CA GLY A 206 -22.24 9.96 15.88
C GLY A 206 -23.08 11.24 15.76
N THR A 207 -22.71 12.12 14.83
CA THR A 207 -23.38 13.41 14.63
C THR A 207 -24.81 13.26 14.09
N SER A 208 -25.03 12.34 13.14
CA SER A 208 -26.35 12.10 12.54
C SER A 208 -27.36 11.49 13.52
N LEU A 209 -26.91 10.66 14.47
CA LEU A 209 -27.76 10.11 15.53
C LEU A 209 -28.21 11.18 16.53
N VAL A 210 -27.32 12.10 16.92
CA VAL A 210 -27.64 13.22 17.81
C VAL A 210 -28.66 14.17 17.16
N SER A 211 -28.49 14.48 15.86
CA SER A 211 -29.43 15.35 15.14
C SER A 211 -30.83 14.76 14.98
N ARG A 212 -30.97 13.44 14.81
CA ARG A 212 -32.29 12.79 14.73
C ARG A 212 -33.03 12.80 16.07
N SER A 213 -32.34 12.59 17.18
CA SER A 213 -32.95 12.62 18.51
C SER A 213 -33.49 14.00 18.91
N ALA A 214 -32.95 15.09 18.35
CA ALA A 214 -33.38 16.45 18.65
C ALA A 214 -34.63 16.90 17.87
N SER A 215 -35.00 16.20 16.79
CA SER A 215 -36.22 16.50 16.00
C SER A 215 -37.46 15.73 16.45
N ASP A 216 -37.32 14.75 17.34
CA ASP A 216 -38.43 13.94 17.88
C ASP A 216 -38.94 14.43 19.27
N ILE A 217 -38.52 15.63 19.70
CA ILE A 217 -38.99 16.32 20.93
C ILE A 217 -39.68 17.63 20.54
#